data_AF-A0A3M0XC12-F1
#
_entry.id   AF-A0A3M0XC12-F1
#
_cell.length_a   1.000
_cell.length_b   1.000
_cell.length_c   1.000
_cell.angle_alpha   90.00
_cell.angle_beta   90.00
_cell.angle_gamma   90.00
#
_symmetry.space_group_name_H-M   'P 1'
#
loop_
_entity.id
_entity.type
_entity.pdbx_description
1 polymer ?
#
loop_
_entity_poly.entity_id
_entity_poly.type
_entity_poly.pdbx_seq_one_letter_code
_entity_poly.pdbx_strand_id
1 'polypeptide(L)'
;MEKITFEKKLEEKELIELIKNITFRGLYNESGEPLKPYKGAKFSLVRVNPPKYPTSFPEIMHIQPQPLFTAQPTIYKSQIDVLSEVDNFLKTIGKRIHTLGFEGIQYWWEGRGRFHVLPPIIEKHTYPLKNGFFDLAKIAERFKGTYVKDAKGNLHELSNITIRDYYVDGESKIKYLDIFNPNANLINYGLRFTGNSDFYIICDGSHRMDYALEHMDKPINAILVESENLLPYYALPMPFRPTTRLSSKHAEKIYPKLERDKIHLLNDFLKKVLHYNWEKGGLHVSKLRSNAKIH
;
A
#
# COMPACT_ATOMS: atom_id res chain seq x y z
N MET A 1 -16.89 -26.70 -4.08
CA MET A 1 -16.28 -25.49 -3.52
C MET A 1 -14.91 -25.88 -3.02
N GLU A 2 -13.85 -25.15 -3.41
CA GLU A 2 -12.50 -25.35 -2.85
C GLU A 2 -12.55 -25.19 -1.33
N LYS A 3 -11.91 -26.09 -0.59
CA LYS A 3 -11.96 -26.04 0.88
C LYS A 3 -10.88 -25.12 1.45
N ILE A 4 -11.27 -24.21 2.34
CA ILE A 4 -10.36 -23.41 3.17
C ILE A 4 -10.22 -24.06 4.55
N THR A 5 -8.98 -24.25 5.01
CA THR A 5 -8.65 -24.90 6.29
C THR A 5 -7.81 -23.96 7.15
N PHE A 6 -8.23 -23.74 8.39
CA PHE A 6 -7.46 -23.00 9.39
C PHE A 6 -6.17 -23.74 9.75
N GLU A 7 -5.05 -23.05 9.80
CA GLU A 7 -3.76 -23.63 10.20
C GLU A 7 -3.29 -23.05 11.54
N LYS A 8 -3.23 -21.72 11.66
CA LYS A 8 -2.65 -21.05 12.84
C LYS A 8 -3.23 -19.66 13.04
N LYS A 9 -3.38 -19.25 14.30
CA LYS A 9 -3.55 -17.84 14.68
C LYS A 9 -2.20 -17.24 15.07
N LEU A 10 -1.87 -16.09 14.49
CA LEU A 10 -0.75 -15.24 14.88
C LEU A 10 -1.26 -14.25 15.93
N GLU A 11 -0.70 -14.33 17.14
CA GLU A 11 -0.99 -13.35 18.20
C GLU A 11 -0.30 -12.01 17.90
N GLU A 12 -0.75 -10.94 18.57
CA GLU A 12 -0.29 -9.56 18.34
C GLU A 12 1.24 -9.43 18.27
N LYS A 13 1.94 -9.99 19.26
CA LYS A 13 3.41 -9.91 19.34
C LYS A 13 4.08 -10.55 18.13
N GLU A 14 3.61 -11.73 17.71
CA GLU A 14 4.12 -12.45 16.55
C GLU A 14 3.83 -11.68 15.27
N LEU A 15 2.60 -11.17 15.12
CA LEU A 15 2.22 -10.38 13.95
C LEU A 15 3.05 -9.10 13.81
N ILE A 16 3.26 -8.36 14.90
CA ILE A 16 4.10 -7.16 14.90
C ILE A 16 5.54 -7.49 14.51
N GLU A 17 6.09 -8.60 15.01
CA GLU A 17 7.45 -9.03 14.67
C GLU A 17 7.57 -9.34 13.17
N LEU A 18 6.61 -10.04 12.59
CA LEU A 18 6.57 -10.32 11.15
C LEU A 18 6.44 -9.02 10.33
N ILE A 19 5.55 -8.10 10.74
CA ILE A 19 5.39 -6.81 10.07
C ILE A 19 6.69 -5.99 10.13
N LYS A 20 7.36 -5.92 11.28
CA LYS A 20 8.66 -5.24 11.41
C LYS A 20 9.77 -5.81 10.53
N ASN A 21 9.63 -7.07 10.12
CA ASN A 21 10.58 -7.76 9.24
C ASN A 21 10.27 -7.64 7.74
N ILE A 22 9.14 -7.02 7.37
CA ILE A 22 8.88 -6.64 5.98
C ILE A 22 10.04 -5.78 5.47
N THR A 23 10.42 -5.99 4.21
CA THR A 23 11.43 -5.18 3.55
C THR A 23 10.83 -4.42 2.37
N PHE A 24 11.48 -3.35 1.96
CA PHE A 24 11.32 -2.83 0.62
C PHE A 24 11.83 -3.86 -0.41
N ARG A 25 11.28 -3.81 -1.63
CA ARG A 25 11.71 -4.67 -2.74
C ARG A 25 13.00 -4.19 -3.39
N GLY A 26 13.22 -2.88 -3.45
CA GLY A 26 14.34 -2.29 -4.18
C GLY A 26 15.09 -1.20 -3.43
N LEU A 27 14.86 -1.05 -2.12
CA LEU A 27 15.64 -0.11 -1.29
C LEU A 27 16.61 -0.84 -0.38
N TYR A 28 17.81 -0.26 -0.30
CA TYR A 28 18.94 -0.80 0.43
C TYR A 28 19.61 0.29 1.28
N ASN A 29 20.36 -0.13 2.30
CA ASN A 29 21.32 0.74 2.98
C ASN A 29 22.63 0.84 2.16
N GLU A 30 23.59 1.60 2.67
CA GLU A 30 24.92 1.79 2.05
C GLU A 30 25.69 0.47 1.90
N SER A 31 25.48 -0.48 2.83
CA SER A 31 26.06 -1.83 2.76
C SER A 31 25.34 -2.76 1.78
N GLY A 32 24.27 -2.30 1.12
CA GLY A 32 23.50 -3.09 0.16
C GLY A 32 22.50 -4.07 0.77
N GLU A 33 22.20 -3.96 2.07
CA GLU A 33 21.19 -4.76 2.77
C GLU A 33 19.78 -4.17 2.60
N PRO A 34 18.73 -4.98 2.44
CA PRO A 34 17.36 -4.48 2.27
C PRO A 34 16.87 -3.65 3.46
N LEU A 35 16.26 -2.49 3.19
CA LEU A 35 15.66 -1.65 4.22
C LEU A 35 14.31 -2.20 4.70
N LYS A 36 14.03 -2.00 5.99
CA LYS A 36 12.78 -2.41 6.66
C LYS A 36 11.94 -1.17 6.99
N PRO A 37 10.80 -0.91 6.31
CA PRO A 37 9.98 0.30 6.51
C PRO A 37 9.48 0.47 7.95
N TYR A 38 9.24 -0.64 8.65
CA TYR A 38 8.54 -0.61 9.93
C TYR A 38 9.42 -0.87 11.15
N LYS A 39 10.76 -0.94 10.99
CA LYS A 39 11.69 -1.30 12.07
C LYS A 39 11.48 -0.48 13.35
N GLY A 40 11.24 0.82 13.21
CA GLY A 40 11.01 1.77 14.30
C GLY A 40 9.56 2.31 14.38
N ALA A 41 8.59 1.62 13.78
CA ALA A 41 7.21 2.10 13.78
C ALA A 41 6.44 1.68 15.04
N LYS A 42 5.49 2.53 15.43
CA LYS A 42 4.44 2.24 16.41
C LYS A 42 3.24 1.64 15.69
N PHE A 43 2.62 0.64 16.33
CA PHE A 43 1.42 -0.02 15.83
C PHE A 43 0.29 0.17 16.82
N SER A 44 -0.92 0.39 16.31
CA SER A 44 -2.14 0.41 17.12
C SER A 44 -3.31 -0.13 16.31
N LEU A 45 -4.33 -0.65 16.99
CA LEU A 45 -5.58 -1.04 16.36
C LEU A 45 -6.54 0.16 16.35
N VAL A 46 -7.06 0.49 15.18
CA VAL A 46 -8.02 1.57 14.96
C VAL A 46 -9.25 1.04 14.26
N ARG A 47 -10.33 1.83 14.26
CA ARG A 47 -11.58 1.50 13.55
C ARG A 47 -11.80 2.46 12.40
N VAL A 48 -12.25 1.94 11.26
CA VAL A 48 -12.65 2.73 10.11
C VAL A 48 -14.14 2.57 9.90
N ASN A 49 -14.86 3.69 9.83
CA ASN A 49 -16.29 3.71 9.64
C ASN A 49 -16.66 3.90 8.16
N PRO A 50 -17.78 3.32 7.71
CA PRO A 50 -18.31 3.58 6.38
C PRO A 50 -18.67 5.06 6.22
N PRO A 51 -18.74 5.57 4.98
CA PRO A 51 -19.11 6.96 4.74
C PRO A 51 -20.55 7.20 5.19
N LYS A 52 -20.80 8.30 5.91
CA LYS A 52 -22.16 8.65 6.40
C LYS A 52 -23.11 9.03 5.27
N TYR A 53 -22.56 9.56 4.19
CA TYR A 53 -23.28 10.03 3.00
C TYR A 53 -22.56 9.58 1.71
N PRO A 54 -23.26 9.45 0.57
CA PRO A 54 -22.64 9.09 -0.71
C PRO A 54 -21.50 10.01 -1.18
N THR A 55 -21.49 11.27 -0.71
CA THR A 55 -20.47 12.28 -1.02
C THR A 55 -19.36 12.39 0.02
N SER A 56 -19.42 11.60 1.10
CA SER A 56 -18.44 11.58 2.18
C SER A 56 -17.41 10.45 1.99
N PHE A 57 -16.27 10.58 2.65
CA PHE A 57 -15.20 9.58 2.65
C PHE A 57 -15.30 8.70 3.90
N PRO A 58 -14.84 7.44 3.86
CA PRO A 58 -14.60 6.67 5.07
C PRO A 58 -13.64 7.39 6.01
N GLU A 59 -13.94 7.28 7.30
CA GLU A 59 -13.22 7.97 8.35
C GLU A 59 -12.47 6.96 9.21
N ILE A 60 -11.15 7.15 9.35
CA ILE A 60 -10.37 6.48 10.39
C ILE A 60 -10.63 7.16 11.73
N MET A 61 -11.12 6.39 12.70
CA MET A 61 -11.36 6.84 14.07
C MET A 61 -10.05 6.75 14.85
N HIS A 62 -9.28 7.83 14.79
CA HIS A 62 -8.12 8.05 15.65
C HIS A 62 -8.48 9.11 16.72
N ILE A 63 -7.50 9.88 17.25
CA ILE A 63 -7.76 11.00 18.19
C ILE A 63 -8.93 11.87 17.70
N GLN A 64 -9.00 12.11 16.40
CA GLN A 64 -10.15 12.68 15.70
C GLN A 64 -10.44 11.87 14.42
N PRO A 65 -11.68 11.89 13.91
CA PRO A 65 -11.99 11.33 12.60
C PRO A 65 -11.14 12.00 11.51
N GLN A 66 -10.51 11.20 10.65
CA GLN A 66 -9.70 11.69 9.54
C GLN A 66 -10.10 11.00 8.25
N PRO A 67 -10.02 11.68 7.09
CA PRO A 67 -10.30 11.04 5.81
C PRO A 67 -9.22 10.00 5.49
N LEU A 68 -9.66 8.89 4.90
CA LEU A 68 -8.78 7.83 4.44
C LEU A 68 -8.39 8.03 2.97
N PHE A 69 -7.18 7.62 2.61
CA PHE A 69 -6.65 7.66 1.24
C PHE A 69 -6.32 6.25 0.74
N THR A 70 -6.28 6.08 -0.58
CA THR A 70 -5.88 4.84 -1.26
C THR A 70 -4.88 5.15 -2.37
N ALA A 71 -4.24 4.09 -2.83
CA ALA A 71 -3.45 4.06 -4.05
C ALA A 71 -4.08 3.26 -5.19
N GLN A 72 -5.24 2.65 -4.93
CA GLN A 72 -5.95 1.82 -5.87
C GLN A 72 -7.28 2.50 -6.20
N PRO A 73 -7.38 3.17 -7.36
CA PRO A 73 -8.65 3.74 -7.81
C PRO A 73 -9.64 2.66 -8.26
N THR A 74 -9.20 1.39 -8.35
CA THR A 74 -9.98 0.32 -8.95
C THR A 74 -9.83 -1.00 -8.20
N ILE A 75 -10.95 -1.70 -8.03
CA ILE A 75 -11.06 -3.04 -7.46
C ILE A 75 -11.89 -3.92 -8.37
N TYR A 76 -11.41 -5.13 -8.59
CA TYR A 76 -12.07 -6.10 -9.45
C TYR A 76 -13.10 -6.89 -8.65
N LYS A 77 -14.28 -7.13 -9.25
CA LYS A 77 -15.35 -7.96 -8.66
C LYS A 77 -14.83 -9.31 -8.14
N SER A 78 -13.92 -9.95 -8.87
CA SER A 78 -13.28 -11.21 -8.44
C SER A 78 -12.55 -11.10 -7.10
N GLN A 79 -12.00 -9.94 -6.74
CA GLN A 79 -11.36 -9.73 -5.44
C GLN A 79 -12.40 -9.66 -4.33
N ILE A 80 -13.55 -9.03 -4.58
CA ILE A 80 -14.69 -9.01 -3.64
C ILE A 80 -15.23 -10.41 -3.42
N ASP A 81 -15.37 -11.21 -4.48
CA ASP A 81 -15.88 -12.58 -4.36
C ASP A 81 -14.91 -13.45 -3.53
N VAL A 82 -13.61 -13.33 -3.77
CA VAL A 82 -12.58 -13.99 -2.95
C VAL A 82 -12.66 -13.56 -1.49
N LEU A 83 -12.88 -12.28 -1.21
CA LEU A 83 -13.04 -11.81 0.16
C LEU A 83 -14.31 -12.31 0.83
N SER A 84 -15.39 -12.49 0.08
CA SER A 84 -16.61 -13.11 0.58
C SER A 84 -16.37 -14.58 0.97
N GLU A 85 -15.58 -15.32 0.19
CA GLU A 85 -15.18 -16.69 0.54
C GLU A 85 -14.33 -16.72 1.80
N VAL A 86 -13.36 -15.81 1.92
CA VAL A 86 -12.53 -15.68 3.12
C VAL A 86 -13.37 -15.27 4.35
N ASP A 87 -14.32 -14.34 4.25
CA ASP A 87 -15.20 -13.98 5.38
C ASP A 87 -16.10 -15.16 5.79
N ASN A 88 -16.57 -15.96 4.84
CA ASN A 88 -17.33 -17.17 5.13
C ASN A 88 -16.50 -18.22 5.86
N PHE A 89 -15.23 -18.41 5.47
CA PHE A 89 -14.29 -19.22 6.23
C PHE A 89 -14.06 -18.65 7.64
N LEU A 90 -13.82 -17.35 7.78
CA LEU A 90 -13.57 -16.74 9.09
C LEU A 90 -14.75 -16.97 10.06
N LYS A 91 -16.00 -16.99 9.57
CA LYS A 91 -17.19 -17.31 10.38
C LYS A 91 -17.10 -18.70 11.02
N THR A 92 -16.54 -19.70 10.33
CA THR A 92 -16.45 -21.08 10.86
C THR A 92 -15.49 -21.19 12.04
N ILE A 93 -14.62 -20.19 12.24
CA ILE A 93 -13.71 -20.09 13.38
C ILE A 93 -14.11 -18.94 14.34
N GLY A 94 -15.35 -18.43 14.25
CA GLY A 94 -15.86 -17.38 15.14
C GLY A 94 -15.25 -15.99 14.89
N LYS A 95 -14.71 -15.74 13.69
CA LYS A 95 -14.11 -14.46 13.28
C LYS A 95 -14.87 -13.84 12.11
N ARG A 96 -14.60 -12.57 11.82
CA ARG A 96 -15.10 -11.86 10.64
C ARG A 96 -14.02 -10.95 10.10
N ILE A 97 -14.02 -10.73 8.79
CA ILE A 97 -12.95 -9.95 8.15
C ILE A 97 -12.88 -8.49 8.63
N HIS A 98 -14.01 -7.93 9.04
CA HIS A 98 -14.12 -6.55 9.53
C HIS A 98 -13.83 -6.41 11.04
N THR A 99 -13.80 -7.50 11.81
CA THR A 99 -13.62 -7.47 13.27
C THR A 99 -12.37 -8.20 13.74
N LEU A 100 -11.43 -8.53 12.85
CA LEU A 100 -10.14 -9.07 13.26
C LEU A 100 -9.50 -8.11 14.27
N GLY A 101 -9.06 -8.65 15.40
CA GLY A 101 -8.30 -7.89 16.39
C GLY A 101 -6.88 -7.63 15.90
N PHE A 102 -5.96 -7.32 16.81
CA PHE A 102 -4.54 -7.31 16.48
C PHE A 102 -4.01 -8.75 16.35
N GLU A 103 -4.47 -9.46 15.32
CA GLU A 103 -4.21 -10.88 15.08
C GLU A 103 -4.10 -11.17 13.57
N GLY A 104 -3.38 -12.23 13.23
CA GLY A 104 -3.35 -12.78 11.87
C GLY A 104 -3.93 -14.19 11.84
N ILE A 105 -4.65 -14.55 10.79
CA ILE A 105 -5.15 -15.91 10.59
C ILE A 105 -4.42 -16.51 9.40
N GLN A 106 -3.63 -17.55 9.65
CA GLN A 106 -3.02 -18.38 8.64
C GLN A 106 -3.99 -19.51 8.24
N TYR A 107 -4.15 -19.71 6.94
CA TYR A 107 -5.01 -20.73 6.39
C TYR A 107 -4.45 -21.33 5.10
N TRP A 108 -4.82 -22.57 4.84
CA TRP A 108 -4.61 -23.26 3.57
C TRP A 108 -5.88 -23.20 2.73
N TRP A 109 -5.74 -22.85 1.46
CA TRP A 109 -6.83 -22.85 0.48
C TRP A 109 -6.50 -23.86 -0.62
N GLU A 110 -7.30 -24.92 -0.70
CA GLU A 110 -7.18 -25.95 -1.72
C GLU A 110 -7.10 -25.36 -3.13
N GLY A 111 -6.11 -25.78 -3.92
CA GLY A 111 -5.87 -25.27 -5.27
C GLY A 111 -5.19 -23.89 -5.35
N ARG A 112 -5.04 -23.16 -4.24
CA ARG A 112 -4.45 -21.80 -4.23
C ARG A 112 -3.20 -21.65 -3.38
N GLY A 113 -3.12 -22.35 -2.25
CA GLY A 113 -1.94 -22.35 -1.39
C GLY A 113 -2.19 -21.83 0.02
N ARG A 114 -1.10 -21.45 0.71
CA ARG A 114 -1.10 -20.94 2.08
C ARG A 114 -1.15 -19.42 2.09
N PHE A 115 -1.96 -18.84 2.97
CA PHE A 115 -2.14 -17.39 3.07
C PHE A 115 -2.33 -16.93 4.51
N HIS A 116 -2.10 -15.63 4.73
CA HIS A 116 -2.53 -14.92 5.92
C HIS A 116 -3.64 -13.93 5.57
N VAL A 117 -4.59 -13.77 6.48
CA VAL A 117 -5.48 -12.60 6.55
C VAL A 117 -5.25 -11.89 7.87
N LEU A 118 -5.09 -10.57 7.78
CA LEU A 118 -4.85 -9.66 8.89
C LEU A 118 -5.69 -8.39 8.69
N PRO A 119 -5.97 -7.60 9.75
CA PRO A 119 -6.60 -6.30 9.59
C PRO A 119 -5.85 -5.45 8.56
N PRO A 120 -6.52 -4.68 7.69
CA PRO A 120 -5.87 -3.76 6.76
C PRO A 120 -4.82 -2.88 7.46
N ILE A 121 -3.76 -2.54 6.74
CA ILE A 121 -2.69 -1.69 7.28
C ILE A 121 -2.84 -0.28 6.73
N ILE A 122 -2.98 0.67 7.64
CA ILE A 122 -3.05 2.09 7.35
C ILE A 122 -1.75 2.74 7.84
N GLU A 123 -1.11 3.52 6.98
CA GLU A 123 0.08 4.28 7.33
C GLU A 123 -0.29 5.76 7.48
N LYS A 124 0.21 6.39 8.55
CA LYS A 124 0.21 7.84 8.67
C LYS A 124 1.42 8.40 7.94
N HIS A 125 1.19 9.15 6.86
CA HIS A 125 2.23 9.83 6.10
C HIS A 125 2.13 11.34 6.29
N THR A 126 3.27 12.00 6.14
CA THR A 126 3.38 13.46 6.16
C THR A 126 4.12 13.90 4.92
N TYR A 127 3.47 14.72 4.09
CA TYR A 127 4.09 15.32 2.91
C TYR A 127 4.28 16.83 3.10
N PRO A 128 5.51 17.34 2.89
CA PRO A 128 5.76 18.77 2.91
C PRO A 128 5.20 19.40 1.64
N LEU A 129 4.41 20.46 1.81
CA LEU A 129 3.83 21.25 0.74
C LEU A 129 4.44 22.66 0.71
N LYS A 130 4.63 23.18 -0.51
CA LYS A 130 5.05 24.54 -0.79
C LYS A 130 4.07 25.15 -1.80
N ASN A 131 3.26 26.10 -1.34
CA ASN A 131 2.19 26.73 -2.15
C ASN A 131 1.23 25.71 -2.77
N GLY A 132 0.85 24.68 -2.01
CA GLY A 132 -0.04 23.60 -2.44
C GLY A 132 0.62 22.48 -3.24
N PHE A 133 1.85 22.65 -3.71
CA PHE A 133 2.61 21.62 -4.43
C PHE A 133 3.49 20.80 -3.49
N PHE A 134 3.86 19.59 -3.88
CA PHE A 134 4.87 18.82 -3.15
C PHE A 134 6.23 19.51 -3.16
N ASP A 135 6.82 19.68 -1.97
CA ASP A 135 8.20 20.10 -1.83
C ASP A 135 9.12 18.90 -2.09
N LEU A 136 9.36 18.61 -3.38
CA LEU A 136 10.15 17.46 -3.82
C LEU A 136 11.58 17.45 -3.25
N ALA A 137 12.15 18.63 -2.95
CA ALA A 137 13.47 18.73 -2.32
C ALA A 137 13.43 18.16 -0.89
N LYS A 138 12.45 18.58 -0.08
CA LYS A 138 12.25 18.02 1.27
C LYS A 138 11.85 16.55 1.24
N ILE A 139 11.10 16.11 0.24
CA ILE A 139 10.80 14.68 0.04
C ILE A 139 12.08 13.90 -0.27
N ALA A 140 12.97 14.43 -1.11
CA ALA A 140 14.26 13.82 -1.42
C ALA A 140 15.15 13.66 -0.17
N GLU A 141 15.15 14.66 0.72
CA GLU A 141 15.89 14.57 2.00
C GLU A 141 15.46 13.37 2.85
N ARG A 142 14.20 12.93 2.78
CA ARG A 142 13.72 11.72 3.49
C ARG A 142 14.35 10.43 2.98
N PHE A 143 14.91 10.44 1.76
CA PHE A 143 15.62 9.31 1.17
C PHE A 143 17.13 9.29 1.50
N LYS A 144 17.62 10.21 2.34
CA LYS A 144 19.04 10.23 2.73
C LYS A 144 19.47 8.91 3.34
N GLY A 145 20.59 8.35 2.88
CA GLY A 145 21.07 7.04 3.32
C GLY A 145 20.27 5.85 2.78
N THR A 146 19.36 6.08 1.83
CA THR A 146 18.63 5.03 1.12
C THR A 146 19.13 4.91 -0.31
N TYR A 147 19.31 3.68 -0.77
CA TYR A 147 19.96 3.37 -2.04
C TYR A 147 19.09 2.46 -2.89
N VAL A 148 19.20 2.62 -4.21
CA VAL A 148 18.69 1.67 -5.20
C VAL A 148 19.84 0.99 -5.91
N LYS A 149 19.65 -0.28 -6.27
CA LYS A 149 20.59 -1.00 -7.14
C LYS A 149 20.20 -0.79 -8.59
N ASP A 150 21.18 -0.52 -9.44
CA ASP A 150 21.01 -0.63 -10.89
C ASP A 150 21.16 -2.08 -11.37
N ALA A 151 21.02 -2.33 -12.67
CA ALA A 151 21.11 -3.67 -13.23
C ALA A 151 22.50 -4.33 -13.10
N LYS A 152 23.56 -3.54 -12.84
CA LYS A 152 24.91 -4.04 -12.56
C LYS A 152 25.18 -4.22 -11.06
N GLY A 153 24.22 -3.87 -10.21
CA GLY A 153 24.32 -3.96 -8.76
C GLY A 153 24.99 -2.74 -8.10
N ASN A 154 25.28 -1.67 -8.86
CA ASN A 154 25.81 -0.44 -8.26
C ASN A 154 24.73 0.22 -7.41
N LEU A 155 25.13 0.75 -6.25
CA LEU A 155 24.25 1.47 -5.34
C LEU A 155 24.21 2.95 -5.67
N HIS A 156 22.99 3.49 -5.80
CA HIS A 156 22.73 4.89 -6.10
C HIS A 156 21.86 5.49 -4.99
N GLU A 157 22.34 6.55 -4.36
CA GLU A 157 21.61 7.21 -3.27
C GLU A 157 20.39 7.99 -3.81
N LEU A 158 19.22 7.79 -3.18
CA LEU A 158 17.95 8.37 -3.61
C LEU A 158 17.67 9.80 -3.12
N SER A 159 18.50 10.36 -2.23
CA SER A 159 18.35 11.77 -1.83
C SER A 159 18.86 12.77 -2.87
N ASN A 160 19.56 12.30 -3.90
CA ASN A 160 19.99 13.13 -5.02
C ASN A 160 18.83 13.31 -6.00
N ILE A 161 18.56 14.52 -6.49
CA ILE A 161 17.44 14.75 -7.43
C ILE A 161 17.60 13.91 -8.72
N THR A 162 18.85 13.61 -9.09
CA THR A 162 19.21 12.87 -10.29
C THR A 162 20.27 11.83 -9.98
N ILE A 163 20.10 10.62 -10.52
CA ILE A 163 21.09 9.54 -10.48
C ILE A 163 21.96 9.61 -11.75
N ARG A 164 23.27 9.49 -11.59
CA ARG A 164 24.21 9.48 -12.72
C ARG A 164 24.51 8.05 -13.15
N ASP A 165 24.63 7.86 -14.47
CA ASP A 165 25.06 6.59 -15.08
C ASP A 165 24.27 5.36 -14.57
N TYR A 166 22.94 5.48 -14.52
CA TYR A 166 22.06 4.41 -14.05
C TYR A 166 21.90 3.34 -15.13
N TYR A 167 22.37 2.13 -14.86
CA TYR A 167 22.25 0.99 -15.78
C TYR A 167 20.85 0.37 -15.71
N VAL A 168 20.10 0.45 -16.81
CA VAL A 168 18.75 -0.15 -16.91
C VAL A 168 18.82 -1.65 -17.20
N ASP A 169 19.91 -2.10 -17.80
CA ASP A 169 20.28 -3.50 -18.05
C ASP A 169 21.82 -3.66 -18.00
N GLY A 170 22.35 -4.79 -18.43
CA GLY A 170 23.80 -5.06 -18.41
C GLY A 170 24.66 -4.14 -19.30
N GLU A 171 24.06 -3.40 -20.23
CA GLU A 171 24.75 -2.65 -21.28
C GLU A 171 24.27 -1.19 -21.38
N SER A 172 22.96 -0.99 -21.40
CA SER A 172 22.28 0.29 -21.55
C SER A 172 22.31 1.10 -20.26
N LYS A 173 22.64 2.39 -20.37
CA LYS A 173 22.61 3.33 -19.24
C LYS A 173 21.89 4.64 -19.56
N ILE A 174 21.26 5.19 -18.53
CA ILE A 174 20.74 6.56 -18.53
C ILE A 174 21.78 7.43 -17.84
N LYS A 175 22.36 8.38 -18.58
CA LYS A 175 23.42 9.25 -18.06
C LYS A 175 22.96 10.09 -16.86
N TYR A 176 21.72 10.58 -16.91
CA TYR A 176 21.08 11.38 -15.87
C TYR A 176 19.62 10.92 -15.74
N LEU A 177 19.30 10.19 -14.68
CA LEU A 177 17.95 9.72 -14.39
C LEU A 177 17.36 10.55 -13.27
N ASP A 178 16.30 11.32 -13.55
CA ASP A 178 15.54 12.00 -12.51
C ASP A 178 14.82 10.99 -11.63
N ILE A 179 14.88 11.20 -10.31
CA ILE A 179 14.30 10.26 -9.34
C ILE A 179 12.79 10.39 -9.29
N PHE A 180 12.27 11.60 -9.42
CA PHE A 180 10.83 11.87 -9.36
C PHE A 180 10.18 11.75 -10.73
N ASN A 181 8.89 11.40 -10.69
CA ASN A 181 8.05 11.46 -11.88
C ASN A 181 7.85 12.93 -12.28
N PRO A 182 7.94 13.27 -13.58
CA PRO A 182 7.74 14.64 -14.05
C PRO A 182 6.34 15.18 -13.77
N ASN A 183 5.33 14.33 -13.56
CA ASN A 183 3.98 14.78 -13.20
C ASN A 183 3.82 15.05 -11.69
N ALA A 184 4.77 14.63 -10.85
CA ALA A 184 4.65 14.80 -9.40
C ALA A 184 4.64 16.27 -8.98
N ASN A 185 5.33 17.14 -9.74
CA ASN A 185 5.36 18.59 -9.51
C ASN A 185 4.09 19.32 -9.99
N LEU A 186 3.22 18.66 -10.75
CA LEU A 186 2.01 19.26 -11.32
C LEU A 186 0.82 19.19 -10.36
N ILE A 187 0.86 18.30 -9.37
CA ILE A 187 -0.26 18.12 -8.44
C ILE A 187 -0.26 19.24 -7.41
N ASN A 188 -1.36 20.00 -7.39
CA ASN A 188 -1.59 21.09 -6.45
C ASN A 188 -2.83 20.80 -5.58
N TYR A 189 -2.66 20.84 -4.26
CA TYR A 189 -3.72 20.66 -3.26
C TYR A 189 -4.41 21.99 -2.87
N GLY A 190 -4.02 23.10 -3.50
CA GLY A 190 -4.50 24.47 -3.30
C GLY A 190 -3.38 25.41 -2.84
N LEU A 191 -3.24 26.56 -3.50
CA LEU A 191 -2.13 27.52 -3.31
C LEU A 191 -1.92 28.01 -1.86
N ARG A 192 -2.95 27.92 -1.01
CA ARG A 192 -2.93 28.33 0.41
C ARG A 192 -2.27 27.33 1.36
N PHE A 193 -1.95 26.12 0.90
CA PHE A 193 -1.43 25.05 1.77
C PHE A 193 0.10 25.00 1.70
N THR A 194 0.76 25.54 2.71
CA THR A 194 2.22 25.44 2.91
C THR A 194 2.49 24.81 4.27
N GLY A 195 3.46 23.88 4.33
CA GLY A 195 3.80 23.13 5.55
C GLY A 195 3.53 21.64 5.41
N ASN A 196 3.54 20.94 6.54
CA ASN A 196 3.32 19.50 6.58
C ASN A 196 1.84 19.17 6.44
N SER A 197 1.52 18.24 5.53
CA SER A 197 0.18 17.68 5.35
C SER A 197 0.20 16.21 5.75
N ASP A 198 -0.46 15.92 6.87
CA ASP A 198 -0.66 14.55 7.36
C ASP A 198 -1.85 13.91 6.64
N PHE A 199 -1.70 12.65 6.26
CA PHE A 199 -2.78 11.84 5.69
C PHE A 199 -2.64 10.37 6.07
N TYR A 200 -3.75 9.65 6.06
CA TYR A 200 -3.82 8.24 6.39
C TYR A 200 -4.10 7.45 5.12
N ILE A 201 -3.18 6.59 4.71
CA ILE A 201 -3.30 5.83 3.47
C ILE A 201 -3.34 4.33 3.74
N ILE A 202 -4.22 3.63 3.05
CA ILE A 202 -4.25 2.16 3.07
C ILE A 202 -3.06 1.65 2.29
N CYS A 203 -2.11 1.05 2.99
CA CYS A 203 -0.92 0.49 2.39
C CYS A 203 -1.09 -0.99 2.00
N ASP A 204 -1.87 -1.74 2.78
CA ASP A 204 -2.32 -3.09 2.44
C ASP A 204 -3.77 -3.32 2.85
N GLY A 205 -4.47 -4.18 2.11
CA GLY A 205 -5.83 -4.58 2.45
C GLY A 205 -6.94 -3.65 1.96
N SER A 206 -6.69 -2.81 0.94
CA SER A 206 -7.71 -1.98 0.27
C SER A 206 -8.98 -2.78 0.00
N HIS A 207 -8.88 -3.83 -0.80
CA HIS A 207 -9.95 -4.79 -1.09
C HIS A 207 -10.76 -5.23 0.16
N ARG A 208 -10.11 -5.50 1.30
CA ARG A 208 -10.79 -5.89 2.55
C ARG A 208 -11.62 -4.73 3.11
N MET A 209 -11.12 -3.51 3.02
CA MET A 209 -11.84 -2.31 3.41
C MET A 209 -13.03 -2.07 2.49
N ASP A 210 -12.86 -2.19 1.17
CA ASP A 210 -13.97 -2.02 0.24
C ASP A 210 -15.05 -3.09 0.45
N TYR A 211 -14.68 -4.36 0.66
CA TYR A 211 -15.65 -5.41 1.01
C TYR A 211 -16.42 -5.10 2.32
N ALA A 212 -15.71 -4.69 3.37
CA ALA A 212 -16.36 -4.38 4.64
C ALA A 212 -17.24 -3.12 4.58
N LEU A 213 -16.77 -2.06 3.94
CA LEU A 213 -17.42 -0.75 3.95
C LEU A 213 -18.52 -0.63 2.89
N GLU A 214 -18.37 -1.26 1.73
CA GLU A 214 -19.37 -1.19 0.65
C GLU A 214 -20.34 -2.35 0.65
N HIS A 215 -19.82 -3.58 0.75
CA HIS A 215 -20.65 -4.78 0.59
C HIS A 215 -21.30 -5.19 1.89
N MET A 216 -20.60 -5.06 3.01
CA MET A 216 -21.15 -5.40 4.32
C MET A 216 -21.80 -4.20 5.01
N ASP A 217 -21.45 -2.98 4.61
CA ASP A 217 -21.79 -1.73 5.31
C ASP A 217 -21.49 -1.81 6.81
N LYS A 218 -20.27 -2.26 7.14
CA LYS A 218 -19.79 -2.39 8.52
C LYS A 218 -18.47 -1.66 8.71
N PRO A 219 -18.26 -1.05 9.90
CA PRO A 219 -16.94 -0.60 10.28
C PRO A 219 -15.92 -1.74 10.29
N ILE A 220 -14.67 -1.44 9.96
CA ILE A 220 -13.56 -2.40 9.93
C ILE A 220 -12.44 -2.00 10.88
N ASN A 221 -11.89 -2.96 11.61
CA ASN A 221 -10.64 -2.77 12.35
C ASN A 221 -9.46 -2.75 11.38
N ALA A 222 -8.50 -1.86 11.63
CA ALA A 222 -7.26 -1.74 10.86
C ALA A 222 -6.06 -1.53 11.78
N ILE A 223 -4.87 -1.96 11.36
CA ILE A 223 -3.61 -1.66 12.04
C ILE A 223 -3.12 -0.31 11.53
N LEU A 224 -3.06 0.67 12.41
CA LEU A 224 -2.44 1.96 12.16
C LEU A 224 -0.94 1.88 12.46
N VAL A 225 -0.13 2.30 11.49
CA VAL A 225 1.32 2.37 11.55
C VAL A 225 1.75 3.83 11.56
N GLU A 226 2.52 4.22 12.58
CA GLU A 226 3.04 5.57 12.74
C GLU A 226 4.57 5.53 12.93
N SER A 227 5.30 6.31 12.14
CA SER A 227 6.72 6.57 12.35
C SER A 227 7.14 7.84 11.62
N GLU A 228 8.03 8.61 12.22
CA GLU A 228 8.67 9.76 11.57
C GLU A 228 9.53 9.33 10.36
N ASN A 229 10.00 8.08 10.39
CA ASN A 229 10.88 7.48 9.39
C ASN A 229 10.14 6.74 8.26
N LEU A 230 8.80 6.79 8.19
CA LEU A 230 8.06 6.18 7.08
C LEU A 230 8.41 6.88 5.77
N LEU A 231 9.13 6.20 4.88
CA LEU A 231 9.45 6.76 3.57
C LEU A 231 8.18 7.11 2.79
N PRO A 232 8.22 8.13 1.92
CA PRO A 232 7.08 8.52 1.11
C PRO A 232 6.42 7.35 0.39
N TYR A 233 5.09 7.37 0.37
CA TYR A 233 4.32 6.40 -0.40
C TYR A 233 4.64 6.48 -1.89
N TYR A 234 4.70 5.32 -2.55
CA TYR A 234 5.20 5.19 -3.94
C TYR A 234 4.29 5.81 -5.02
N ALA A 235 3.12 6.31 -4.62
CA ALA A 235 2.19 7.03 -5.47
C ALA A 235 1.56 8.19 -4.71
N LEU A 236 0.87 9.06 -5.42
CA LEU A 236 0.22 10.20 -4.82
C LEU A 236 -1.12 9.76 -4.21
N PRO A 237 -1.42 10.17 -2.97
CA PRO A 237 -2.58 9.69 -2.24
C PRO A 237 -3.87 10.23 -2.86
N MET A 238 -4.80 9.34 -3.16
CA MET A 238 -6.13 9.70 -3.66
C MET A 238 -7.16 9.48 -2.55
N PRO A 239 -8.13 10.41 -2.35
CA PRO A 239 -9.17 10.23 -1.35
C PRO A 239 -9.88 8.90 -1.53
N PHE A 240 -10.16 8.20 -0.43
CA PHE A 240 -10.82 6.91 -0.49
C PHE A 240 -12.30 7.11 -0.83
N ARG A 241 -12.64 6.90 -2.10
CA ARG A 241 -14.03 6.86 -2.58
C ARG A 241 -14.40 5.42 -2.89
N PRO A 242 -15.21 4.75 -2.06
CA PRO A 242 -15.56 3.35 -2.28
C PRO A 242 -16.35 3.17 -3.59
N THR A 243 -17.42 3.97 -3.75
CA THR A 243 -18.40 3.88 -4.85
C THR A 243 -17.84 4.05 -6.27
N THR A 244 -16.59 4.53 -6.43
CA THR A 244 -15.97 4.77 -7.73
C THR A 244 -15.09 3.62 -8.24
N ARG A 245 -14.88 2.55 -7.46
CA ARG A 245 -13.77 1.60 -7.72
C ARG A 245 -14.12 0.32 -8.45
N LEU A 246 -15.37 -0.09 -8.52
CA LEU A 246 -15.70 -1.38 -9.10
C LEU A 246 -15.60 -1.31 -10.63
N SER A 247 -14.48 -1.78 -11.18
CA SER A 247 -14.28 -1.97 -12.62
C SER A 247 -13.74 -3.36 -12.87
N SER A 248 -14.02 -3.93 -14.05
CA SER A 248 -13.44 -5.20 -14.48
C SER A 248 -12.15 -4.96 -15.27
N LYS A 249 -11.22 -5.92 -15.29
CA LYS A 249 -10.05 -5.86 -16.20
C LYS A 249 -10.45 -5.71 -17.66
N HIS A 250 -11.62 -6.23 -18.02
CA HIS A 250 -12.17 -6.09 -19.37
C HIS A 250 -12.58 -4.63 -19.65
N ALA A 251 -13.23 -3.98 -18.68
CA ALA A 251 -13.59 -2.56 -18.78
C ALA A 251 -12.34 -1.66 -18.84
N GLU A 252 -11.29 -1.93 -18.04
CA GLU A 252 -10.01 -1.21 -18.14
C GLU A 252 -9.38 -1.35 -19.54
N LYS A 253 -9.43 -2.54 -20.15
CA LYS A 253 -8.93 -2.76 -21.52
C LYS A 253 -9.73 -1.98 -22.57
N ILE A 254 -11.06 -1.93 -22.44
CA ILE A 254 -11.94 -1.20 -23.39
C ILE A 254 -11.77 0.31 -23.22
N TYR A 255 -11.59 0.78 -21.98
CA TYR A 255 -11.46 2.19 -21.66
C TYR A 255 -10.08 2.45 -21.06
N PRO A 256 -9.02 2.52 -21.88
CA PRO A 256 -7.63 2.68 -21.41
C PRO A 256 -7.36 4.00 -20.67
N LYS A 257 -8.34 4.92 -20.67
CA LYS A 257 -8.31 6.13 -19.85
C LYS A 257 -8.73 5.90 -18.39
N LEU A 258 -9.39 4.78 -18.06
CA LEU A 258 -9.74 4.40 -16.68
C LEU A 258 -8.50 4.06 -15.83
N GLU A 259 -7.42 3.54 -16.43
CA GLU A 259 -6.19 3.20 -15.69
C GLU A 259 -5.36 4.42 -15.25
N ARG A 260 -5.75 5.66 -15.63
CA ARG A 260 -4.88 6.85 -15.54
C ARG A 260 -4.77 7.51 -14.16
N ASP A 261 -5.46 7.02 -13.13
CA ASP A 261 -5.60 7.77 -11.87
C ASP A 261 -4.47 7.57 -10.86
N LYS A 262 -3.42 6.78 -11.18
CA LYS A 262 -2.27 6.59 -10.29
C LYS A 262 -1.03 7.31 -10.80
N ILE A 263 -0.76 8.47 -10.21
CA ILE A 263 0.49 9.18 -10.42
C ILE A 263 1.52 8.64 -9.42
N HIS A 264 2.58 8.01 -9.93
CA HIS A 264 3.70 7.54 -9.12
C HIS A 264 4.56 8.72 -8.67
N LEU A 265 5.08 8.65 -7.43
CA LEU A 265 5.99 9.69 -6.93
C LEU A 265 7.35 9.59 -7.65
N LEU A 266 7.87 8.36 -7.75
CA LEU A 266 9.14 8.08 -8.40
C LEU A 266 8.98 7.87 -9.90
N ASN A 267 10.06 8.11 -10.63
CA ASN A 267 10.21 7.85 -12.06
C ASN A 267 9.89 6.38 -12.40
N ASP A 268 9.47 6.10 -13.63
CA ASP A 268 9.07 4.77 -14.09
C ASP A 268 10.13 3.69 -13.91
N PHE A 269 11.42 4.02 -13.99
CA PHE A 269 12.51 3.07 -13.71
C PHE A 269 12.61 2.70 -12.22
N LEU A 270 12.12 3.58 -11.34
CA LEU A 270 12.23 3.44 -9.88
C LEU A 270 10.87 3.18 -9.20
N LYS A 271 9.74 3.28 -9.89
CA LYS A 271 8.39 3.28 -9.29
C LYS A 271 8.05 2.07 -8.41
N LYS A 272 8.77 0.95 -8.57
CA LYS A 272 8.57 -0.28 -7.80
C LYS A 272 9.54 -0.47 -6.63
N VAL A 273 10.57 0.37 -6.47
CA VAL A 273 11.60 0.17 -5.43
C VAL A 273 11.01 0.27 -4.02
N LEU A 274 10.00 1.13 -3.87
CA LEU A 274 9.25 1.37 -2.64
C LEU A 274 8.16 0.33 -2.36
N HIS A 275 7.94 -0.64 -3.24
CA HIS A 275 6.98 -1.71 -2.96
C HIS A 275 7.49 -2.59 -1.83
N TYR A 276 6.58 -3.10 -1.01
CA TYR A 276 6.93 -4.02 0.07
C TYR A 276 7.03 -5.47 -0.39
N ASN A 277 7.90 -6.20 0.30
CA ASN A 277 8.03 -7.64 0.22
C ASN A 277 7.52 -8.28 1.52
N TRP A 278 6.22 -8.56 1.55
CA TRP A 278 5.53 -9.17 2.68
C TRP A 278 6.03 -10.59 2.99
N GLU A 279 6.37 -11.36 1.95
CA GLU A 279 6.87 -12.74 2.10
C GLU A 279 8.23 -12.78 2.80
N LYS A 280 9.10 -11.78 2.57
CA LYS A 280 10.36 -11.64 3.32
C LYS A 280 10.13 -11.33 4.79
N GLY A 281 9.00 -10.71 5.13
CA GLY A 281 8.54 -10.56 6.52
C GLY A 281 7.91 -11.82 7.12
N GLY A 282 7.81 -12.92 6.36
CA GLY A 282 7.17 -14.17 6.79
C GLY A 282 5.65 -14.21 6.58
N LEU A 283 5.06 -13.18 5.96
CA LEU A 283 3.63 -13.14 5.66
C LEU A 283 3.35 -13.70 4.26
N HIS A 284 2.70 -14.86 4.22
CA HIS A 284 2.10 -15.42 3.01
C HIS A 284 0.95 -14.55 2.48
N VAL A 285 1.19 -13.87 1.36
CA VAL A 285 0.19 -13.00 0.73
C VAL A 285 -0.44 -13.67 -0.48
N SER A 286 -1.74 -13.48 -0.66
CA SER A 286 -2.41 -13.92 -1.87
C SER A 286 -2.06 -12.99 -3.03
N LYS A 287 -1.52 -13.55 -4.11
CA LYS A 287 -1.61 -12.90 -5.43
C LYS A 287 -3.08 -13.01 -5.86
N LEU A 288 -3.92 -12.10 -5.34
CA LEU A 288 -5.34 -12.00 -5.71
C LEU A 288 -5.56 -11.72 -7.21
N ARG A 289 -4.48 -11.43 -7.93
CA ARG A 289 -4.40 -11.59 -9.38
C ARG A 289 -4.14 -13.07 -9.66
N SER A 290 -5.18 -13.88 -9.63
CA SER A 290 -5.18 -15.04 -10.52
C SER A 290 -4.90 -14.50 -11.92
N ASN A 291 -4.07 -15.21 -12.70
CA ASN A 291 -4.08 -15.01 -14.14
C ASN A 291 -5.49 -15.38 -14.59
N ALA A 292 -6.41 -14.42 -14.52
CA ALA A 292 -7.74 -14.52 -15.09
C ALA A 292 -7.49 -14.73 -16.57
N LYS A 293 -7.53 -16.00 -17.00
CA LYS A 293 -7.90 -16.32 -18.37
C LYS A 293 -9.29 -15.72 -18.51
N ILE A 294 -9.33 -14.57 -19.16
CA ILE A 294 -10.55 -13.94 -19.62
C ILE A 294 -11.01 -14.87 -20.75
N HIS A 295 -12.11 -15.58 -20.53
CA HIS A 295 -12.89 -16.15 -21.62
C HIS A 295 -13.65 -15.02 -22.30
#